data_AF-A0A6L5F2W5-F1
#
_entry.id   AF-A0A6L5F2W5-F1
#
_cell.length_a   1.000
_cell.length_b   1.000
_cell.length_c   1.000
_cell.angle_alpha   90.00
_cell.angle_beta   90.00
_cell.angle_gamma   90.00
#
_symmetry.space_group_name_H-M   'P 1'
#
loop_
_entity.id
_entity.type
_entity.pdbx_description
1 polymer ?
#
loop_
_entity_poly.entity_id
_entity_poly.type
_entity_poly.pdbx_seq_one_letter_code
_entity_poly.pdbx_strand_id
1 'polypeptide(L)'
;MIYRSGTDDIGRGITSMLQALKHRGPDSTGFAIYGLSSPEVYVLRLKLAEREELARGFRMREELKARRQKVEERLKDAGAEIVEAKEATAYAMRYRIAFDGDLKTLADL
;
A
#
# COMPACT_ATOMS: atom_id res chain seq x y z
N MET A 1 -10.07 14.41 -22.80
CA MET A 1 -10.90 14.70 -21.61
C MET A 1 -10.08 15.61 -20.70
N ILE A 2 -10.61 16.77 -20.29
CA ILE A 2 -9.90 17.73 -19.42
C ILE A 2 -10.80 17.96 -18.21
N TYR A 3 -10.36 17.54 -17.03
CA TYR A 3 -11.03 17.84 -15.76
C TYR A 3 -10.51 19.18 -15.23
N ARG A 4 -11.41 20.16 -15.01
CA ARG A 4 -11.07 21.47 -14.44
C ARG A 4 -11.51 21.66 -12.98
N SER A 5 -12.44 20.84 -12.48
CA SER A 5 -12.88 20.85 -11.07
C SER A 5 -13.46 19.49 -10.66
N GLY A 6 -13.11 19.00 -9.47
CA GLY A 6 -13.61 17.75 -8.86
C GLY A 6 -12.62 16.57 -8.90
N THR A 7 -12.50 15.82 -7.81
CA THR A 7 -11.61 14.65 -7.65
C THR A 7 -12.25 13.32 -8.02
N ASP A 8 -13.55 13.30 -8.29
CA ASP A 8 -14.29 12.07 -8.51
C ASP A 8 -14.07 11.52 -9.94
N ASP A 9 -13.56 10.29 -9.97
CA ASP A 9 -13.53 9.38 -11.12
C ASP A 9 -12.57 9.70 -12.29
N ILE A 10 -11.58 10.57 -12.06
CA ILE A 10 -10.51 10.86 -13.05
C ILE A 10 -9.76 9.57 -13.43
N GLY A 11 -9.51 8.68 -12.46
CA GLY A 11 -8.79 7.43 -12.69
C GLY A 11 -9.49 6.46 -13.62
N ARG A 12 -10.82 6.36 -13.55
CA ARG A 12 -11.58 5.52 -14.47
C ARG A 12 -11.59 6.13 -15.88
N GLY A 13 -11.75 7.45 -16.00
CA GLY A 13 -11.71 8.14 -17.28
C GLY A 13 -10.39 7.93 -18.04
N ILE A 14 -9.25 8.08 -17.36
CA ILE A 14 -7.92 7.85 -17.95
C ILE A 14 -7.73 6.36 -18.30
N THR A 15 -8.14 5.46 -17.41
CA THR A 15 -8.07 4.00 -17.67
C THR A 15 -8.85 3.62 -18.92
N SER A 16 -10.10 4.11 -19.07
CA SER A 16 -10.93 3.85 -20.24
C SER A 16 -10.30 4.43 -21.52
N MET A 17 -9.72 5.62 -21.45
CA MET A 17 -9.01 6.22 -22.59
C MET A 17 -7.82 5.36 -23.04
N LEU A 18 -7.00 4.88 -22.09
CA LEU A 18 -5.88 3.99 -22.41
C LEU A 18 -6.34 2.65 -22.97
N GLN A 19 -7.43 2.10 -22.43
CA GLN A 19 -8.02 0.89 -22.98
C GLN A 19 -8.49 1.07 -24.43
N ALA A 20 -9.06 2.23 -24.78
CA ALA A 20 -9.47 2.55 -26.15
C ALA A 20 -8.29 2.73 -27.12
N LEU A 21 -7.10 3.09 -26.61
CA LEU A 21 -5.89 3.28 -27.40
C LEU A 21 -5.03 2.01 -27.55
N LYS A 22 -5.44 0.88 -26.97
CA LYS A 22 -4.73 -0.42 -27.03
C LYS A 22 -4.45 -0.93 -28.46
N HIS A 23 -5.25 -0.51 -29.45
CA HIS A 23 -5.06 -0.88 -30.86
C HIS A 23 -3.83 -0.23 -31.51
N ARG A 24 -3.17 0.75 -30.87
CA ARG A 24 -1.95 1.40 -31.36
C ARG A 24 -0.65 0.64 -31.07
N GLY A 25 -0.75 -0.60 -30.58
CA GLY A 25 0.40 -1.45 -30.27
C GLY A 25 0.93 -1.24 -28.84
N PRO A 26 1.77 -2.18 -28.36
CA PRO A 26 2.24 -2.24 -26.98
C PRO A 26 3.31 -1.19 -26.62
N ASP A 27 3.31 -0.02 -27.27
CA ASP A 27 4.16 1.08 -26.83
C ASP A 27 3.59 1.63 -25.52
N SER A 28 4.29 1.26 -24.45
CA SER A 28 3.91 1.43 -23.05
C SER A 28 3.32 2.81 -22.77
N THR A 29 2.06 2.86 -22.34
CA THR A 29 1.42 4.09 -21.82
C THR A 29 1.04 3.89 -20.35
N GLY A 30 1.44 4.83 -19.51
CA GLY A 30 1.09 4.88 -18.09
C GLY A 30 0.64 6.28 -17.68
N PHE A 31 -0.03 6.39 -16.53
CA PHE A 31 -0.45 7.67 -15.97
C PHE A 31 -0.20 7.67 -14.47
N ALA A 32 0.07 8.85 -13.91
CA ALA A 32 0.14 9.08 -12.47
C ALA A 32 -1.00 10.01 -12.08
N ILE A 33 -1.72 9.67 -11.01
CA ILE A 33 -2.73 10.54 -10.41
C ILE A 33 -2.18 11.03 -9.08
N TYR A 34 -2.12 12.34 -8.93
CA TYR A 34 -1.78 12.98 -7.68
C TYR A 34 -3.06 13.32 -6.95
N GLY A 35 -3.24 12.75 -5.76
CA GLY A 35 -4.26 13.20 -4.81
C GLY A 35 -3.70 14.27 -3.90
N LEU A 36 -4.57 14.99 -3.20
CA LEU A 36 -4.16 15.80 -2.06
C LEU A 36 -3.49 14.87 -1.03
N SER A 37 -2.23 15.14 -0.70
CA SER A 37 -1.54 14.40 0.36
C SER A 37 -2.13 14.82 1.70
N SER A 38 -2.57 13.87 2.51
CA SER A 38 -2.67 14.13 3.95
C SER A 38 -1.24 14.28 4.47
N PRO A 39 -0.85 15.46 4.99
CA PRO A 39 0.48 15.61 5.56
C PRO A 39 0.69 14.55 6.65
N GLU A 40 1.92 14.04 6.75
CA GLU A 40 2.37 13.11 7.80
C GLU A 40 1.66 11.75 7.82
N VAL A 41 0.85 11.42 6.81
CA VAL A 41 0.23 10.09 6.67
C VAL A 41 0.86 9.31 5.50
N TYR A 42 1.44 8.16 5.82
CA TYR A 42 2.11 7.29 4.87
C TYR A 42 1.37 5.97 4.68
N VAL A 43 1.52 5.37 3.49
CA VAL A 43 0.98 4.04 3.19
C VAL A 43 2.11 3.02 3.25
N LEU A 44 2.04 2.11 4.21
CA LEU A 44 2.98 1.01 4.36
C LEU A 44 2.33 -0.28 3.84
N ARG A 45 3.00 -0.98 2.91
CA ARG A 45 2.57 -2.30 2.43
C ARG A 45 3.50 -3.36 3.00
N LEU A 46 2.95 -4.23 3.82
CA LEU A 46 3.69 -5.26 4.51
C LEU A 46 3.40 -6.63 3.94
N LYS A 47 4.46 -7.37 3.61
CA LYS A 47 4.38 -8.77 3.27
C LYS A 47 4.88 -9.56 4.47
N LEU A 48 3.97 -10.29 5.13
CA LEU A 48 4.27 -11.03 6.36
C LEU A 48 4.82 -12.44 6.05
N ALA A 49 4.60 -12.93 4.84
CA ALA A 49 5.17 -14.18 4.35
C ALA A 49 5.26 -14.24 2.82
N GLU A 50 6.16 -15.09 2.35
CA GLU A 50 6.23 -15.53 0.96
C GLU A 50 5.17 -16.58 0.65
N ARG A 51 4.81 -16.71 -0.64
CA ARG A 51 3.75 -17.62 -1.09
C ARG A 51 4.12 -19.08 -0.80
N GLU A 52 5.40 -19.40 -0.90
CA GLU A 52 5.99 -20.70 -0.63
C GLU A 52 5.89 -21.09 0.86
N GLU A 53 5.91 -20.10 1.77
CA GLU A 53 5.74 -20.35 3.21
C GLU A 53 4.30 -20.74 3.55
N LEU A 54 3.31 -20.26 2.79
CA LEU A 54 1.89 -20.61 2.98
C LEU A 54 1.59 -22.09 2.70
N ALA A 55 2.44 -22.77 1.92
CA ALA A 55 2.31 -24.20 1.66
C ALA A 55 2.63 -25.06 2.89
N ARG A 56 3.21 -24.49 3.97
CA ARG A 56 3.66 -25.22 5.17
C ARG A 56 2.57 -25.49 6.21
N GLY A 57 1.30 -25.18 5.93
CA GLY A 57 0.15 -25.65 6.71
C GLY A 57 -0.20 -24.82 7.96
N PHE A 58 -0.97 -25.43 8.87
CA PHE A 58 -1.73 -24.75 9.95
C PHE A 58 -0.92 -23.85 10.90
N ARG A 59 0.36 -24.17 11.17
CA ARG A 59 1.24 -23.36 12.04
C ARG A 59 1.53 -21.96 11.50
N MET A 60 1.26 -21.73 10.22
CA MET A 60 1.54 -20.47 9.56
C MET A 60 0.70 -19.30 10.09
N ARG A 61 -0.52 -19.56 10.57
CA ARG A 61 -1.40 -18.49 11.07
C ARG A 61 -0.87 -17.85 12.34
N GLU A 62 -0.36 -18.65 13.26
CA GLU A 62 0.23 -18.15 14.51
C GLU A 62 1.53 -17.40 14.23
N GLU A 63 2.34 -17.92 13.30
CA GLU A 63 3.59 -17.27 12.91
C GLU A 63 3.34 -15.91 12.22
N LEU A 64 2.35 -15.82 11.33
CA LEU A 64 1.92 -14.56 10.71
C LEU A 64 1.45 -13.55 11.77
N LYS A 65 0.70 -14.01 12.78
CA LYS A 65 0.25 -13.16 13.88
C LYS A 65 1.42 -12.63 14.70
N ALA A 66 2.39 -13.48 15.02
CA ALA A 66 3.60 -13.08 15.75
C ALA A 66 4.47 -12.10 14.94
N ARG A 67 4.69 -12.36 13.65
CA ARG A 67 5.41 -11.45 12.74
C ARG A 67 4.72 -10.08 12.67
N ARG A 68 3.39 -10.08 12.54
CA ARG A 68 2.59 -8.86 12.54
C ARG A 68 2.77 -8.07 13.84
N GLN A 69 2.62 -8.71 14.98
CA GLN A 69 2.75 -8.06 16.28
C GLN A 69 4.14 -7.42 16.45
N LYS A 70 5.20 -8.12 16.08
CA LYS A 70 6.57 -7.60 16.14
C LYS A 70 6.77 -6.34 15.31
N VAL A 71 6.15 -6.28 14.13
CA VAL A 71 6.20 -5.09 13.27
C VAL A 71 5.43 -3.93 13.89
N GLU A 72 4.25 -4.18 14.44
CA GLU A 72 3.44 -3.16 15.10
C GLU A 72 4.13 -2.60 16.34
N GLU A 73 4.82 -3.45 17.12
CA GLU A 73 5.66 -3.03 18.25
C GLU A 73 6.80 -2.11 17.79
N ARG A 74 7.53 -2.49 16.73
CA ARG A 74 8.62 -1.65 16.18
C ARG A 74 8.13 -0.29 15.66
N LEU A 75 6.98 -0.28 14.98
CA LEU A 75 6.37 0.97 14.50
C LEU A 75 6.02 1.88 15.68
N LYS A 76 5.44 1.31 16.74
CA LYS A 76 5.10 2.04 17.96
C LYS A 76 6.34 2.58 18.67
N ASP A 77 7.39 1.76 18.81
CA ASP A 77 8.65 2.15 19.44
C ASP A 77 9.36 3.27 18.67
N ALA A 78 9.20 3.28 17.34
CA ALA A 78 9.68 4.36 16.48
C ALA A 78 8.79 5.62 16.51
N GLY A 79 7.66 5.61 17.22
CA GLY A 79 6.74 6.74 17.33
C GLY A 79 5.71 6.85 16.21
N ALA A 80 5.59 5.84 15.34
CA ALA A 80 4.56 5.81 14.30
C ALA A 80 3.21 5.31 14.84
N GLU A 81 2.13 6.02 14.51
CA GLU A 81 0.77 5.64 14.86
C GLU A 81 0.08 4.94 13.67
N ILE A 82 -0.49 3.75 13.87
CA ILE A 82 -1.27 3.06 12.82
C ILE A 82 -2.70 3.61 12.82
N VAL A 83 -3.01 4.52 11.90
CA VAL A 83 -4.34 5.12 11.74
C VAL A 83 -5.32 4.24 10.98
N GLU A 84 -4.84 3.28 10.18
CA GLU A 84 -5.66 2.27 9.53
C GLU A 84 -4.86 1.00 9.28
N ALA A 85 -5.45 -0.17 9.56
CA ALA A 85 -4.90 -1.46 9.19
C ALA A 85 -5.90 -2.25 8.34
N LYS A 86 -5.51 -2.65 7.14
CA LYS A 86 -6.30 -3.48 6.23
C LYS A 86 -5.54 -4.73 5.83
N GLU A 87 -6.24 -5.87 5.82
CA GLU A 87 -5.73 -7.09 5.17
C GLU A 87 -5.82 -6.90 3.66
N ALA A 88 -4.66 -6.93 2.98
CA ALA A 88 -4.59 -6.84 1.52
C ALA A 88 -4.70 -8.23 0.88
N THR A 89 -4.07 -9.23 1.50
CA THR A 89 -4.21 -10.66 1.19
C THR A 89 -4.09 -11.47 2.48
N ALA A 90 -4.21 -12.81 2.41
CA ALA A 90 -4.02 -13.70 3.56
C ALA A 90 -2.62 -13.63 4.22
N TYR A 91 -1.66 -12.94 3.60
CA TYR A 91 -0.26 -12.85 4.05
C TYR A 91 0.32 -11.45 3.89
N ALA A 92 -0.51 -10.46 3.56
CA ALA A 92 -0.08 -9.10 3.34
C ALA A 92 -1.05 -8.10 3.96
N MET A 93 -0.49 -7.06 4.58
CA MET A 93 -1.21 -5.97 5.21
C MET A 93 -0.94 -4.66 4.48
N ARG A 94 -1.91 -3.76 4.54
CA ARG A 94 -1.76 -2.36 4.15
C ARG A 94 -2.09 -1.47 5.33
N TYR A 95 -1.11 -0.71 5.80
CA TYR A 95 -1.28 0.26 6.86
C TYR A 95 -1.32 1.68 6.31
N ARG A 96 -2.13 2.53 6.94
CA ARG A 96 -1.90 3.97 6.94
C ARG A 96 -1.27 4.30 8.29
N ILE A 97 -0.13 4.95 8.28
CA ILE A 97 0.58 5.35 9.49
C ILE A 97 0.69 6.87 9.53
N ALA A 98 0.41 7.48 10.68
CA ALA A 98 0.78 8.86 10.95
C ALA A 98 2.18 8.87 11.58
N PHE A 99 3.07 9.69 11.02
CA PHE A 99 4.43 9.80 11.48
C PHE A 99 5.02 11.16 11.08
N ASP A 100 5.52 11.89 12.06
CA ASP A 100 6.11 13.23 11.92
C ASP A 100 7.65 13.21 12.05
N GLY A 101 8.24 12.03 12.31
CA GLY A 101 9.69 11.83 12.44
C GLY A 101 10.42 11.60 11.12
N ASP A 102 11.74 11.30 11.22
CA ASP A 102 12.56 10.97 10.05
C ASP A 102 12.18 9.58 9.51
N LEU A 103 11.57 9.57 8.32
CA LEU A 103 11.17 8.35 7.59
C LEU A 103 12.31 7.34 7.43
N LYS A 104 13.56 7.80 7.37
CA LYS A 104 14.72 6.90 7.31
C LYS A 104 14.77 5.96 8.52
N THR A 105 14.39 6.46 9.70
CA THR A 105 14.30 5.68 10.93
C THR A 105 13.34 4.51 10.79
N LEU A 106 12.21 4.68 10.09
CA LEU A 106 11.26 3.60 9.83
C LEU A 106 11.76 2.62 8.76
N ALA A 107 12.57 3.08 7.80
CA ALA A 107 13.15 2.24 6.76
C ALA A 107 14.28 1.35 7.28
N ASP A 108 14.98 1.77 8.33
CA ASP A 108 16.12 1.08 8.95
C ASP A 108 15.74 0.11 10.10
N LEU A 109 14.44 -0.10 10.40
CA LEU A 109 13.90 -1.03 11.43
C LEU A 109 14.02 -2.53 11.06
#